data_AF-A0A2U3LFZ4-F1
#
_entry.id   AF-A0A2U3LFZ4-F1
#
_cell.length_a   1.000
_cell.length_b   1.000
_cell.length_c   1.000
_cell.angle_alpha   90.00
_cell.angle_beta   90.00
_cell.angle_gamma   90.00
#
_symmetry.space_group_name_H-M   'P 1'
#
loop_
_entity.id
_entity.type
_entity.pdbx_description
1 polymer ?
#
loop_
_entity_poly.entity_id
_entity_poly.type
_entity_poly.pdbx_seq_one_letter_code
_entity_poly.pdbx_strand_id
1 'polypeptide(L)'
;MTKQRILLIGFVGLLIFGLLLGGKVVYQRKWLDVNILSQSQHIPGVVSAKIAQKNGQNEMVVVTNHLTNLRQASLALEKLAGDSPICYLDRTNDTLNKLLGQMQFAIQEGMACGNYTEMAQNVRTQAEKAGVQLELEMDNDAIYVVLNQGDAQLIDVIERHGQVKFLPSERQ
;
A
#
# COMPACT_ATOMS: atom_id res chain seq x y z
N MET A 1 50.72 -12.39 -31.90
CA MET A 1 49.65 -13.40 -31.84
C MET A 1 49.02 -13.57 -30.45
N THR A 2 49.77 -13.63 -29.35
CA THR A 2 49.24 -13.81 -27.97
C THR A 2 48.45 -12.63 -27.41
N LYS A 3 48.91 -11.39 -27.61
CA LYS A 3 48.21 -10.17 -27.13
C LYS A 3 46.80 -10.01 -27.73
N GLN A 4 46.63 -10.38 -29.00
CA GLN A 4 45.37 -10.27 -29.74
C GLN A 4 44.33 -11.30 -29.25
N ARG A 5 44.78 -12.50 -28.87
CA ARG A 5 43.94 -13.53 -28.26
C ARG A 5 43.47 -13.14 -26.86
N ILE A 6 44.35 -12.55 -26.04
CA ILE A 6 43.99 -12.05 -24.70
C ILE A 6 42.97 -10.92 -24.79
N LEU A 7 43.14 -10.00 -25.75
CA LEU A 7 42.20 -8.89 -25.97
C LEU A 7 40.82 -9.40 -26.40
N LEU A 8 40.79 -10.41 -27.27
CA LEU A 8 39.54 -11.03 -27.74
C LEU A 8 38.83 -11.80 -26.62
N ILE A 9 39.56 -12.55 -25.79
CA ILE A 9 39.01 -13.24 -24.61
C ILE A 9 38.47 -12.23 -23.59
N GLY A 10 39.18 -11.14 -23.33
CA GLY A 10 38.72 -10.07 -22.46
C GLY A 10 37.44 -9.40 -22.96
N PHE A 11 37.36 -9.15 -24.27
CA PHE A 11 36.17 -8.55 -24.88
C PHE A 11 34.95 -9.48 -24.80
N VAL A 12 35.12 -10.77 -25.10
CA VAL A 12 34.04 -11.78 -24.99
C VAL A 12 33.60 -11.94 -23.52
N GLY A 13 34.55 -11.97 -22.58
CA GLY A 13 34.24 -12.02 -21.16
C GLY A 13 33.44 -10.81 -20.68
N LEU A 14 33.79 -9.61 -21.13
CA LEU A 14 33.06 -8.38 -20.82
C LEU A 14 31.65 -8.37 -21.44
N LEU A 15 31.51 -8.90 -22.65
CA LEU A 15 30.21 -9.02 -23.33
C LEU A 15 29.28 -9.97 -22.57
N ILE A 16 29.78 -11.15 -22.16
CA ILE A 16 29.01 -12.11 -21.35
C ILE A 16 28.66 -11.52 -19.99
N PHE A 17 29.60 -10.85 -19.33
CA PHE A 17 29.36 -10.23 -18.03
C PHE A 17 28.32 -9.10 -18.11
N GLY A 18 28.39 -8.27 -19.15
CA GLY A 18 27.38 -7.25 -19.44
C GLY A 18 26.00 -7.84 -19.73
N LEU A 19 25.94 -8.96 -20.45
CA LEU A 19 24.68 -9.64 -20.79
C LEU A 19 24.06 -10.31 -19.56
N LEU A 20 24.87 -10.90 -18.67
CA LEU A 20 24.41 -11.47 -17.41
C LEU A 20 23.93 -10.38 -16.42
N LEU A 21 24.64 -9.26 -16.32
CA LEU A 21 24.22 -8.12 -15.49
C LEU A 21 22.95 -7.47 -16.03
N GLY A 22 22.89 -7.20 -17.34
CA GLY A 22 21.72 -6.63 -18.00
C GLY A 22 20.49 -7.54 -17.88
N GLY A 23 20.68 -8.85 -18.11
CA GLY A 23 19.63 -9.85 -17.95
C GLY A 23 19.11 -9.92 -16.50
N LYS A 24 20.00 -9.92 -15.51
CA LYS A 24 19.62 -9.94 -14.08
C LYS A 24 18.78 -8.71 -13.69
N VAL A 25 19.18 -7.52 -14.12
CA VAL A 25 18.46 -6.27 -13.79
C VAL A 25 17.06 -6.25 -14.43
N VAL A 26 16.94 -6.64 -15.70
CA VAL A 26 15.65 -6.69 -16.40
C VAL A 26 14.75 -7.76 -15.81
N TYR A 27 15.30 -8.93 -15.50
CA TYR A 27 14.57 -10.05 -14.90
C TYR A 27 14.01 -9.68 -13.53
N GLN A 28 14.84 -9.08 -12.66
CA GLN A 28 14.40 -8.70 -11.31
C GLN A 28 13.29 -7.65 -11.32
N ARG A 29 13.35 -6.64 -12.19
CA ARG A 29 12.30 -5.61 -12.25
C ARG A 29 11.00 -6.12 -12.87
N LYS A 30 11.05 -6.71 -14.06
CA LYS A 30 9.83 -7.13 -14.77
C LYS A 30 9.14 -8.33 -14.12
N TRP A 31 9.88 -9.26 -13.52
CA TRP A 31 9.27 -10.44 -12.90
C TRP A 31 8.63 -10.13 -11.56
N LEU A 32 9.22 -9.23 -10.74
CA LEU A 32 8.59 -8.78 -9.49
C LEU A 32 7.22 -8.17 -9.74
N ASP A 33 7.12 -7.24 -10.69
CA ASP A 33 5.85 -6.55 -10.99
C ASP A 33 4.76 -7.52 -11.43
N VAL A 34 5.09 -8.52 -12.27
CA VAL A 34 4.13 -9.51 -12.75
C VAL A 34 3.67 -10.43 -11.62
N ASN A 35 4.56 -10.84 -10.71
CA ASN A 35 4.19 -11.70 -9.60
C ASN A 35 3.37 -10.96 -8.53
N ILE A 36 3.76 -9.71 -8.19
CA ILE A 36 3.00 -8.85 -7.27
C ILE A 36 1.61 -8.57 -7.84
N LEU A 37 1.51 -8.27 -9.14
CA LEU A 37 0.22 -8.07 -9.81
C LEU A 37 -0.66 -9.31 -9.73
N SER A 38 -0.12 -10.49 -10.05
CA SER A 38 -0.89 -11.73 -10.01
C SER A 38 -1.34 -12.10 -8.59
N GLN A 39 -0.48 -11.94 -7.59
CA GLN A 39 -0.80 -12.29 -6.21
C GLN A 39 -1.77 -11.29 -5.56
N SER A 40 -1.62 -9.99 -5.87
CA SER A 40 -2.50 -8.94 -5.32
C SER A 40 -3.94 -9.03 -5.85
N GLN A 41 -4.15 -9.49 -7.08
CA GLN A 41 -5.49 -9.69 -7.65
C GLN A 41 -6.31 -10.79 -6.96
N HIS A 42 -5.66 -11.68 -6.19
CA HIS A 42 -6.38 -12.68 -5.39
C HIS A 42 -6.89 -12.10 -4.06
N ILE A 43 -6.47 -10.89 -3.70
CA ILE A 43 -6.96 -10.19 -2.51
C ILE A 43 -8.29 -9.52 -2.89
N PRO A 44 -9.42 -9.87 -2.26
CA PRO A 44 -10.72 -9.30 -2.58
C PRO A 44 -10.67 -7.76 -2.50
N GLY A 45 -11.16 -7.08 -3.54
CA GLY A 45 -11.22 -5.62 -3.59
C GLY A 45 -9.94 -4.91 -4.09
N VAL A 46 -8.83 -5.62 -4.24
CA VAL A 46 -7.59 -5.10 -4.84
C VAL A 46 -7.61 -5.33 -6.35
N VAL A 47 -7.44 -4.26 -7.13
CA VAL A 47 -7.41 -4.31 -8.61
C VAL A 47 -5.98 -4.59 -9.09
N SER A 48 -5.00 -3.93 -8.48
CA SER A 48 -3.59 -4.12 -8.79
C SER A 48 -2.71 -3.55 -7.70
N ALA A 49 -1.58 -4.20 -7.42
CA ALA A 49 -0.47 -3.64 -6.67
C ALA A 49 0.81 -3.62 -7.53
N LYS A 50 1.64 -2.60 -7.38
CA LYS A 50 2.95 -2.49 -8.05
C LYS A 50 3.93 -1.71 -7.20
N ILE A 51 5.22 -1.97 -7.37
CA ILE A 51 6.27 -1.12 -6.78
C ILE A 51 6.55 0.03 -7.73
N ALA A 52 6.33 1.26 -7.27
CA ALA A 52 6.66 2.48 -7.99
C ALA A 52 7.76 3.24 -7.24
N GLN A 53 8.58 3.97 -7.98
CA GLN A 53 9.52 4.90 -7.38
C GLN A 53 8.90 6.30 -7.38
N LYS A 54 8.64 6.86 -6.20
CA LYS A 54 8.10 8.21 -6.01
C LYS A 54 9.04 8.99 -5.09
N ASN A 55 9.40 10.21 -5.51
CA ASN A 55 10.33 11.07 -4.76
C ASN A 55 11.66 10.39 -4.36
N GLY A 56 12.14 9.45 -5.20
CA GLY A 56 13.40 8.72 -4.96
C GLY A 56 13.28 7.53 -4.01
N GLN A 57 12.11 7.26 -3.42
CA GLN A 57 11.84 6.11 -2.57
C GLN A 57 10.93 5.11 -3.30
N ASN A 58 11.06 3.82 -2.97
CA ASN A 58 10.16 2.79 -3.48
C ASN A 58 8.92 2.75 -2.59
N GLU A 59 7.74 2.70 -3.19
CA GLU A 59 6.46 2.53 -2.52
C GLU A 59 5.61 1.51 -3.28
N MET A 60 4.81 0.71 -2.56
CA MET A 60 3.82 -0.15 -3.16
C MET A 60 2.53 0.63 -3.37
N VAL A 61 2.17 0.89 -4.62
CA VAL A 61 0.92 1.57 -4.99
C VAL A 61 -0.15 0.52 -5.24
N VAL A 62 -1.23 0.57 -4.47
CA VAL A 62 -2.32 -0.41 -4.48
C VAL A 62 -3.60 0.26 -4.98
N VAL A 63 -4.02 -0.08 -6.20
CA VAL A 63 -5.31 0.35 -6.74
C VAL A 63 -6.40 -0.55 -6.19
N THR A 64 -7.40 0.08 -5.58
CA THR A 64 -8.56 -0.62 -5.02
C THR A 64 -9.83 -0.26 -5.80
N ASN A 65 -10.87 -1.08 -5.68
CA ASN A 65 -12.20 -0.73 -6.17
C ASN A 65 -13.17 -0.63 -5.01
N HIS A 66 -13.58 -1.77 -4.48
CA HIS A 66 -14.38 -1.85 -3.27
C HIS A 66 -13.74 -2.86 -2.34
N LEU A 67 -12.85 -2.36 -1.49
CA LEU A 67 -12.11 -3.14 -0.52
C LEU A 67 -12.95 -3.34 0.74
N THR A 68 -12.98 -4.58 1.23
CA THR A 68 -13.58 -4.97 2.50
C THR A 68 -12.58 -5.83 3.26
N ASN A 69 -12.69 -5.92 4.58
CA ASN A 69 -11.71 -6.57 5.44
C ASN A 69 -10.31 -5.98 5.24
N LEU A 70 -10.21 -4.65 5.32
CA LEU A 70 -8.99 -3.90 5.03
C LEU A 70 -7.78 -4.44 5.82
N ARG A 71 -7.97 -4.88 7.06
CA ARG A 71 -6.92 -5.48 7.88
C ARG A 71 -6.31 -6.73 7.22
N GLN A 72 -7.15 -7.65 6.75
CA GLN A 72 -6.67 -8.88 6.12
C GLN A 72 -5.97 -8.58 4.79
N ALA A 73 -6.52 -7.64 4.00
CA ALA A 73 -5.90 -7.19 2.76
C ALA A 73 -4.51 -6.58 3.03
N SER A 74 -4.42 -5.72 4.04
CA SER A 74 -3.18 -5.04 4.44
C SER A 74 -2.11 -6.04 4.88
N LEU A 75 -2.46 -7.04 5.70
CA LEU A 75 -1.54 -8.10 6.12
C LEU A 75 -1.04 -8.97 4.95
N ALA A 76 -1.88 -9.19 3.94
CA ALA A 76 -1.46 -9.90 2.74
C ALA A 76 -0.53 -9.03 1.86
N LEU A 77 -0.83 -7.74 1.73
CA LEU A 77 -0.02 -6.79 0.97
C LEU A 77 1.33 -6.52 1.63
N GLU A 78 1.41 -6.43 2.96
CA GLU A 78 2.69 -6.28 3.68
C GLU A 78 3.68 -7.40 3.33
N LYS A 79 3.19 -8.65 3.22
CA LYS A 79 4.03 -9.79 2.81
C LYS A 79 4.55 -9.68 1.38
N LEU A 80 3.80 -9.00 0.50
CA LEU A 80 4.19 -8.76 -0.89
C LEU A 80 5.09 -7.53 -1.04
N ALA A 81 4.91 -6.54 -0.17
CA ALA A 81 5.59 -5.24 -0.23
C ALA A 81 7.05 -5.29 0.25
N GLY A 82 7.36 -6.25 1.12
CA GLY A 82 8.68 -6.32 1.76
C GLY A 82 8.92 -5.07 2.59
N ASP A 83 9.97 -4.32 2.27
CA ASP A 83 10.32 -3.07 2.96
C ASP A 83 9.68 -1.82 2.33
N SER A 84 8.90 -1.97 1.25
CA SER A 84 8.30 -0.82 0.59
C SER A 84 7.00 -0.42 1.31
N PRO A 85 6.83 0.84 1.75
CA PRO A 85 5.59 1.30 2.34
C PRO A 85 4.44 1.26 1.33
N ILE A 86 3.24 0.98 1.82
CA ILE A 86 2.03 0.76 1.02
C ILE A 86 1.23 2.06 0.94
N CYS A 87 0.89 2.50 -0.26
CA CYS A 87 -0.03 3.60 -0.53
C CYS A 87 -1.27 3.05 -1.26
N TYR A 88 -2.44 3.24 -0.67
CA TYR A 88 -3.70 2.90 -1.33
C TYR A 88 -4.15 4.01 -2.26
N LEU A 89 -4.57 3.65 -3.48
CA LEU A 89 -5.33 4.50 -4.37
C LEU A 89 -6.80 4.15 -4.24
N ASP A 90 -7.57 5.09 -3.67
CA ASP A 90 -8.98 4.94 -3.40
C ASP A 90 -9.84 5.83 -4.31
N ARG A 91 -11.15 5.61 -4.26
CA ARG A 91 -12.14 6.40 -5.00
C ARG A 91 -12.91 7.29 -4.03
N THR A 92 -12.17 8.09 -3.27
CA THR A 92 -12.77 9.00 -2.30
C THR A 92 -13.52 10.17 -2.96
N ASN A 93 -14.32 10.87 -2.16
CA ASN A 93 -14.96 12.13 -2.51
C ASN A 93 -14.77 13.16 -1.37
N ASP A 94 -15.14 14.41 -1.62
CA ASP A 94 -14.91 15.49 -0.65
C ASP A 94 -15.72 15.31 0.64
N THR A 95 -16.85 14.61 0.59
CA THR A 95 -17.68 14.29 1.76
C THR A 95 -16.97 13.31 2.67
N LEU A 96 -16.41 12.23 2.12
CA LEU A 96 -15.67 11.21 2.86
C LEU A 96 -14.39 11.81 3.48
N ASN A 97 -13.66 12.63 2.72
CA ASN A 97 -12.45 13.29 3.24
C ASN A 97 -12.77 14.24 4.41
N LYS A 98 -13.85 15.03 4.31
CA LYS A 98 -14.30 15.90 5.41
C LYS A 98 -14.72 15.10 6.64
N LEU A 99 -15.44 14.00 6.43
CA LEU A 99 -15.89 13.13 7.51
C LEU A 99 -14.70 12.48 8.22
N LEU A 100 -13.74 11.93 7.48
CA LEU A 100 -12.52 11.39 8.06
C LEU A 100 -11.77 12.45 8.87
N GLY A 101 -11.64 13.67 8.34
CA GLY A 101 -11.01 14.78 9.07
C GLY A 101 -11.70 15.12 10.40
N GLN A 102 -13.02 14.90 10.52
CA GLN A 102 -13.74 15.04 11.79
C GLN A 102 -13.51 13.84 12.71
N MET A 103 -13.51 12.63 12.15
CA MET A 103 -13.25 11.39 12.89
C MET A 103 -11.83 11.36 13.47
N GLN A 104 -10.86 11.99 12.81
CA GLN A 104 -9.47 12.05 13.25
C GLN A 104 -9.33 12.52 14.71
N PHE A 105 -10.13 13.47 15.20
CA PHE A 105 -10.04 13.88 16.60
C PHE A 105 -10.31 12.72 17.57
N ALA A 106 -11.38 11.96 17.33
CA ALA A 106 -11.72 10.81 18.16
C ALA A 106 -10.68 9.68 18.02
N ILE A 107 -10.15 9.45 16.81
CA ILE A 107 -9.10 8.46 16.56
C ILE A 107 -7.83 8.84 17.33
N GLN A 108 -7.36 10.08 17.20
CA GLN A 108 -6.14 10.54 17.85
C GLN A 108 -6.28 10.57 19.37
N GLU A 109 -7.44 10.98 19.90
CA GLU A 109 -7.75 10.89 21.33
C GLU A 109 -7.73 9.43 21.81
N GLY A 110 -8.37 8.51 21.08
CA GLY A 110 -8.35 7.08 21.38
C GLY A 110 -6.94 6.49 21.41
N MET A 111 -6.08 6.91 20.48
CA MET A 111 -4.67 6.50 20.45
C MET A 111 -3.87 7.06 21.62
N ALA A 112 -4.05 8.35 21.95
CA ALA A 112 -3.31 9.03 23.01
C ALA A 112 -3.74 8.59 24.42
N CYS A 113 -5.04 8.39 24.63
CA CYS A 113 -5.61 8.08 25.94
C CYS A 113 -5.85 6.58 26.16
N GLY A 114 -5.83 5.77 25.10
CA GLY A 114 -6.14 4.34 25.16
C GLY A 114 -7.63 4.02 25.19
N ASN A 115 -8.51 5.01 25.01
CA ASN A 115 -9.97 4.86 25.09
C ASN A 115 -10.57 4.36 23.75
N TYR A 116 -10.10 3.22 23.25
CA TYR A 116 -10.44 2.73 21.91
C TYR A 116 -11.93 2.39 21.72
N THR A 117 -12.63 1.93 22.76
CA THR A 117 -14.06 1.62 22.68
C THR A 117 -14.90 2.89 22.50
N GLU A 118 -14.56 3.96 23.22
CA GLU A 118 -15.24 5.26 23.11
C GLU A 118 -14.94 5.92 21.76
N MET A 119 -13.68 5.87 21.31
CA MET A 119 -13.29 6.27 19.96
C MET A 119 -14.13 5.56 18.90
N ALA A 120 -14.26 4.23 18.98
CA ALA A 120 -15.03 3.46 18.01
C ALA A 120 -16.51 3.85 18.00
N GLN A 121 -17.10 4.12 19.18
CA GLN A 121 -18.49 4.58 19.28
C GLN A 121 -18.67 5.98 18.68
N ASN A 122 -17.74 6.89 18.95
CA ASN A 122 -17.78 8.27 18.44
C ASN A 122 -17.65 8.31 16.92
N VAL A 123 -16.73 7.54 16.35
CA VAL A 123 -16.52 7.44 14.90
C VAL A 123 -17.75 6.80 14.22
N ARG A 124 -18.31 5.71 14.77
CA ARG A 124 -19.56 5.11 14.25
C ARG A 124 -20.72 6.10 14.25
N THR A 125 -20.90 6.83 15.34
CA THR A 125 -21.96 7.85 15.46
C THR A 125 -21.81 8.96 14.41
N GLN A 126 -20.57 9.38 14.11
CA GLN A 126 -20.30 10.36 13.05
C GLN A 126 -20.63 9.81 11.66
N ALA A 127 -20.25 8.56 11.38
CA ALA A 127 -20.55 7.90 10.11
C ALA A 127 -22.06 7.76 9.88
N GLU A 128 -22.80 7.28 10.89
CA GLU A 128 -24.25 7.12 10.85
C GLU A 128 -24.98 8.44 10.59
N LYS A 129 -24.58 9.53 11.28
CA LYS A 129 -25.14 10.87 11.06
C LYS A 129 -24.91 11.39 9.63
N ALA A 130 -23.80 11.00 9.01
CA ALA A 130 -23.46 11.36 7.64
C ALA A 130 -24.09 10.42 6.59
N GLY A 131 -24.77 9.35 7.01
CA GLY A 131 -25.29 8.32 6.10
C GLY A 131 -24.17 7.55 5.38
N VAL A 132 -23.00 7.43 6.00
CA VAL A 132 -21.81 6.75 5.48
C VAL A 132 -21.64 5.43 6.20
N GLN A 133 -21.36 4.36 5.45
CA GLN A 133 -21.05 3.06 6.03
C GLN A 133 -19.60 3.03 6.48
N LEU A 134 -19.35 2.64 7.73
CA LEU A 134 -18.02 2.54 8.32
C LEU A 134 -17.67 1.08 8.59
N GLU A 135 -16.53 0.65 8.06
CA GLU A 135 -15.81 -0.53 8.54
C GLU A 135 -14.63 -0.03 9.39
N LEU A 136 -14.61 -0.40 10.67
CA LEU A 136 -13.56 -0.02 11.61
C LEU A 136 -13.02 -1.27 12.28
N GLU A 137 -11.75 -1.56 11.99
CA GLU A 137 -11.00 -2.65 12.61
C GLU A 137 -9.74 -2.08 13.28
N MET A 138 -9.18 -2.83 14.23
CA MET A 138 -7.94 -2.48 14.90
C MET A 138 -7.20 -3.75 15.29
N ASP A 139 -5.87 -3.70 15.22
CA ASP A 139 -4.99 -4.65 15.87
C ASP A 139 -3.91 -3.93 16.68
N ASN A 140 -2.83 -4.65 17.01
CA ASN A 140 -1.76 -4.09 17.83
C ASN A 140 -0.99 -2.98 17.10
N ASP A 141 -0.90 -3.02 15.77
CA ASP A 141 -0.02 -2.16 15.00
C ASP A 141 -0.76 -0.99 14.35
N ALA A 142 -2.04 -1.17 13.96
CA ALA A 142 -2.78 -0.14 13.24
C ALA A 142 -4.31 -0.13 13.52
N ILE A 143 -4.92 1.00 13.17
CA ILE A 143 -6.38 1.17 13.04
C ILE A 143 -6.70 1.22 11.55
N TYR A 144 -7.67 0.44 11.13
CA TYR A 144 -8.09 0.28 9.74
C TYR A 144 -9.46 0.90 9.56
N VAL A 145 -9.56 1.88 8.66
CA VAL A 145 -10.78 2.65 8.41
C VAL A 145 -11.19 2.50 6.95
N VAL A 146 -12.42 2.06 6.71
CA VAL A 146 -13.05 2.13 5.38
C VAL A 146 -14.35 2.89 5.51
N LEU A 147 -14.52 3.92 4.69
CA LEU A 147 -15.77 4.67 4.57
C LEU A 147 -16.35 4.45 3.18
N ASN A 148 -17.61 4.02 3.12
CA ASN A 148 -18.33 3.77 1.87
C ASN A 148 -19.54 4.69 1.74
N GLN A 149 -19.67 5.33 0.57
CA GLN A 149 -20.81 6.17 0.21
C GLN A 149 -21.14 6.01 -1.28
N GLY A 150 -22.13 5.17 -1.58
CA GLY A 150 -22.45 4.80 -2.97
C GLY A 150 -21.27 4.11 -3.63
N ASP A 151 -20.81 4.64 -4.76
CA ASP A 151 -19.62 4.14 -5.47
C ASP A 151 -18.29 4.69 -4.94
N ALA A 152 -18.34 5.67 -4.03
CA ALA A 152 -17.15 6.26 -3.43
C ALA A 152 -16.69 5.46 -2.21
N GLN A 153 -15.38 5.23 -2.12
CA GLN A 153 -14.74 4.55 -1.00
C GLN A 153 -13.48 5.31 -0.59
N LEU A 154 -13.35 5.59 0.70
CA LEU A 154 -12.14 6.09 1.33
C LEU A 154 -11.53 4.97 2.16
N ILE A 155 -10.22 4.82 2.07
CA ILE A 155 -9.43 3.85 2.85
C ILE A 155 -8.39 4.61 3.65
N ASP A 156 -8.20 4.29 4.93
CA ASP A 156 -7.09 4.81 5.71
C ASP A 156 -6.54 3.75 6.68
N VAL A 157 -5.22 3.73 6.83
CA VAL A 157 -4.52 2.84 7.76
C VAL A 157 -3.63 3.68 8.67
N ILE A 158 -3.99 3.72 9.94
CA ILE A 158 -3.40 4.63 10.92
C ILE A 158 -2.51 3.81 11.86
N GLU A 159 -1.20 3.93 11.68
CA GLU A 159 -0.20 3.19 12.46
C GLU A 159 -0.07 3.74 13.90
N ARG A 160 0.09 2.85 14.87
CA ARG A 160 0.07 3.18 16.32
C ARG A 160 1.45 3.33 16.94
N HIS A 161 2.51 2.84 16.28
CA HIS A 161 3.85 2.72 16.86
C HIS A 161 4.94 3.45 16.08
N GLY A 162 4.57 4.43 15.24
CA GLY A 162 5.53 5.20 14.45
C GLY A 162 6.29 4.37 13.42
N GLN A 163 5.75 3.21 13.04
CA GLN A 163 6.15 2.51 11.84
C GLN A 163 5.74 3.35 10.62
N VAL A 164 6.41 3.14 9.48
CA VAL A 164 6.06 3.77 8.20
C VAL A 164 5.82 2.64 7.21
N LYS A 165 4.87 1.75 7.51
CA LYS A 165 4.45 0.70 6.59
C LYS A 165 3.32 1.18 5.68
N PHE A 166 2.53 2.15 6.13
CA PHE A 166 1.41 2.68 5.37
C PHE A 166 1.60 4.18 5.16
N LEU A 167 1.51 4.59 3.90
CA LEU A 167 1.44 6.00 3.52
C LEU A 167 -0.03 6.45 3.52
N PRO A 168 -0.29 7.76 3.69
CA PRO A 168 -1.63 8.30 3.49
C PRO A 168 -2.18 7.89 2.13
N SER A 169 -3.42 7.39 2.11
CA SER A 169 -4.09 7.03 0.87
C SER A 169 -4.25 8.24 -0.04
N GLU A 170 -4.14 8.00 -1.35
CA GLU A 170 -4.32 9.02 -2.38
C GLU A 170 -5.55 8.72 -3.23
N ARG A 171 -6.11 9.78 -3.82
CA ARG A 171 -7.22 9.64 -4.76
C ARG A 171 -6.72 9.09 -6.09
N GLN A 172 -7.40 8.07 -6.61
CA GLN A 172 -7.16 7.49 -7.93
C GLN A 172 -7.36 8.49 -9.08
#